data_AF-A0A2H6NKU7-F1
#
_entry.id   AF-A0A2H6NKU7-F1
#
_cell.length_a   1.000
_cell.length_b   1.000
_cell.length_c   1.000
_cell.angle_alpha   90.00
_cell.angle_beta   90.00
_cell.angle_gamma   90.00
#
_symmetry.space_group_name_H-M   'P 1'
#
loop_
_entity.id
_entity.type
_entity.pdbx_description
1 polymer ?
#
loop_
_entity_poly.entity_id
_entity_poly.type
_entity_poly.pdbx_seq_one_letter_code
_entity_poly.pdbx_strand_id
1 'polypeptide(L)'
;DVLHTLTGAMSLLRRCRVNAALTIQLFSQLFHFINMWLFNRLVTDPDSGLCSHYWGAIIRQQLGHIEAWAEKQGLELAADCHLSRIVQATTLLTMDKYSPEDIPNINSTCFKLNSLQLHALLQNYHCAPDEPFIPPELIENVVAVAENTADELARSDGREVQLEEDPDLQLPFLLPEDGYSCDVVRNIPNGLQEFLDPLCQRAFCRLTPHPRSPGTWTIYFEGADYESHLLQDNADLAQPLRKEPEIITVTLK
;
A
#
# COMPACT_ATOMS: atom_id res chain seq x y z
N ASP A 1 6.46 8.50 -14.37
CA ASP A 1 5.67 7.24 -14.46
C ASP A 1 5.12 6.75 -13.12
N VAL A 2 5.95 6.56 -12.07
CA VAL A 2 5.47 6.06 -10.76
C VAL A 2 4.27 6.84 -10.21
N LEU A 3 4.38 8.17 -10.08
CA LEU A 3 3.26 9.00 -9.59
C LEU A 3 2.01 8.94 -10.47
N HIS A 4 2.19 8.79 -11.79
CA HIS A 4 1.07 8.64 -12.71
C HIS A 4 0.33 7.32 -12.45
N THR A 5 1.08 6.22 -12.22
CA THR A 5 0.52 4.93 -11.84
C THR A 5 -0.22 5.00 -10.51
N LEU A 6 0.39 5.59 -9.47
CA LEU A 6 -0.25 5.76 -8.15
C LEU A 6 -1.53 6.61 -8.25
N THR A 7 -1.49 7.70 -9.02
CA THR A 7 -2.66 8.56 -9.27
C THR A 7 -3.76 7.81 -10.02
N GLY A 8 -3.40 7.02 -11.04
CA GLY A 8 -4.32 6.19 -11.80
C GLY A 8 -5.01 5.14 -10.92
N ALA A 9 -4.24 4.44 -10.07
CA ALA A 9 -4.75 3.49 -9.11
C ALA A 9 -5.73 4.15 -8.13
N MET A 10 -5.33 5.28 -7.51
CA MET A 10 -6.20 6.02 -6.58
C MET A 10 -7.50 6.49 -7.24
N SER A 11 -7.41 6.97 -8.48
CA SER A 11 -8.59 7.40 -9.26
C SER A 11 -9.54 6.24 -9.53
N LEU A 12 -9.00 5.07 -9.86
CA LEU A 12 -9.81 3.86 -10.09
C LEU A 12 -10.50 3.40 -8.80
N LEU A 13 -9.77 3.32 -7.69
CA LEU A 13 -10.32 2.91 -6.39
C LEU A 13 -11.47 3.83 -5.95
N ARG A 14 -11.28 5.15 -6.08
CA ARG A 14 -12.34 6.14 -5.79
C ARG A 14 -13.55 5.98 -6.70
N ARG A 15 -13.35 5.80 -8.01
CA ARG A 15 -14.44 5.59 -8.98
C ARG A 15 -15.22 4.31 -8.69
N CYS A 16 -14.53 3.25 -8.30
CA CYS A 16 -15.11 1.98 -7.90
C CYS A 16 -15.67 1.98 -6.47
N ARG A 17 -15.55 3.10 -5.74
CA ARG A 17 -15.97 3.24 -4.33
C ARG A 17 -15.43 2.10 -3.46
N VAL A 18 -14.16 1.75 -3.68
CA VAL A 18 -13.46 0.78 -2.84
C VAL A 18 -13.35 1.34 -1.43
N ASN A 19 -13.52 0.48 -0.44
CA ASN A 19 -13.44 0.88 0.96
C ASN A 19 -12.07 1.51 1.28
N ALA A 20 -12.07 2.54 2.13
CA ALA A 20 -10.86 3.25 2.52
C ALA A 20 -9.81 2.33 3.18
N ALA A 21 -10.22 1.38 4.02
CA ALA A 21 -9.31 0.43 4.65
C ALA A 21 -8.59 -0.45 3.63
N LEU A 22 -9.29 -0.91 2.58
CA LEU A 22 -8.68 -1.68 1.48
C LEU A 22 -7.76 -0.82 0.63
N THR A 23 -8.13 0.45 0.43
CA THR A 23 -7.30 1.44 -0.28
C THR A 23 -5.99 1.68 0.47
N ILE A 24 -6.04 1.90 1.78
CA ILE A 24 -4.85 2.10 2.63
C ILE A 24 -3.96 0.85 2.57
N GLN A 25 -4.53 -0.35 2.74
CA GLN A 25 -3.77 -1.61 2.68
C GLN A 25 -3.06 -1.81 1.33
N LEU A 26 -3.73 -1.51 0.21
CA LEU A 26 -3.10 -1.58 -1.11
C LEU A 26 -1.94 -0.59 -1.23
N PHE A 27 -2.13 0.66 -0.80
CA PHE A 27 -1.06 1.65 -0.87
C PHE A 27 0.09 1.36 0.10
N SER A 28 -0.17 0.77 1.26
CA SER A 28 0.86 0.25 2.16
C SER A 28 1.75 -0.78 1.45
N GLN A 29 1.15 -1.73 0.71
CA GLN A 29 1.89 -2.71 -0.09
C GLN A 29 2.73 -2.03 -1.19
N LEU A 30 2.16 -1.05 -1.89
CA LEU A 30 2.88 -0.32 -2.96
C LEU A 30 4.05 0.51 -2.41
N PHE A 31 3.87 1.20 -1.28
CA PHE A 31 4.93 1.97 -0.64
C PHE A 31 6.03 1.05 -0.12
N HIS A 32 5.66 -0.07 0.51
CA HIS A 32 6.64 -1.08 0.93
C HIS A 32 7.43 -1.64 -0.25
N PHE A 33 6.76 -1.94 -1.37
CA PHE A 33 7.43 -2.40 -2.58
C PHE A 33 8.45 -1.37 -3.09
N ILE A 34 8.08 -0.09 -3.14
CA ILE A 34 9.00 1.00 -3.54
C ILE A 34 10.20 1.06 -2.59
N ASN A 35 9.96 1.00 -1.28
CA ASN A 35 10.99 0.99 -0.25
C ASN A 35 11.94 -0.19 -0.43
N MET A 36 11.41 -1.40 -0.39
CA MET A 36 12.17 -2.65 -0.49
C MET A 36 12.99 -2.69 -1.78
N TRP A 37 12.37 -2.39 -2.92
CA TRP A 37 13.06 -2.48 -4.20
C TRP A 37 14.23 -1.49 -4.30
N LEU A 38 14.00 -0.22 -3.94
CA LEU A 38 15.05 0.80 -3.95
C LEU A 38 16.14 0.50 -2.93
N PHE A 39 15.75 0.10 -1.72
CA PHE A 39 16.67 -0.18 -0.63
C PHE A 39 17.57 -1.37 -0.95
N ASN A 40 16.99 -2.49 -1.35
CA ASN A 40 17.75 -3.70 -1.70
C ASN A 40 18.70 -3.42 -2.86
N ARG A 41 18.24 -2.67 -3.87
CA ARG A 41 19.11 -2.28 -4.99
C ARG A 41 20.32 -1.47 -4.55
N LEU A 42 20.16 -0.63 -3.53
CA LEU A 42 21.21 0.23 -3.00
C LEU A 42 22.25 -0.56 -2.18
N VAL A 43 21.82 -1.57 -1.41
CA VAL A 43 22.72 -2.33 -0.51
C VAL A 43 23.32 -3.60 -1.12
N THR A 44 22.73 -4.16 -2.19
CA THR A 44 23.16 -5.44 -2.79
C THR A 44 24.04 -5.31 -4.05
N ASP A 45 24.09 -4.13 -4.69
CA ASP A 45 24.84 -3.90 -5.92
C ASP A 45 25.90 -2.79 -5.71
N PRO A 46 26.99 -3.07 -4.97
CA PRO A 46 28.01 -2.08 -4.64
C PRO A 46 28.64 -1.47 -5.89
N ASP A 47 28.89 -2.25 -6.95
CA ASP A 47 29.53 -1.75 -8.17
C ASP A 47 28.64 -0.83 -9.02
N SER A 48 27.36 -0.66 -8.67
CA SER A 48 26.41 0.19 -9.39
C SER A 48 26.69 1.69 -9.27
N GLY A 49 27.46 2.12 -8.27
CA GLY A 49 27.68 3.53 -7.94
C GLY A 49 26.45 4.27 -7.39
N LEU A 50 25.33 3.56 -7.14
CA LEU A 50 24.09 4.14 -6.61
C LEU A 50 24.23 4.57 -5.14
N CYS A 51 25.10 3.91 -4.36
CA CYS A 51 25.38 4.28 -2.98
C CYS A 51 26.36 5.48 -2.97
N SER A 52 25.88 6.68 -3.30
CA SER A 52 26.68 7.92 -3.37
C SER A 52 25.85 9.14 -2.97
N HIS A 53 26.49 10.27 -2.64
CA HIS A 53 25.82 11.53 -2.33
C HIS A 53 24.84 11.94 -3.45
N TYR A 54 25.31 11.89 -4.70
CA TYR A 54 24.55 12.33 -5.87
C TYR A 54 23.25 11.54 -6.02
N TRP A 55 23.33 10.21 -6.03
CA TRP A 55 22.15 9.37 -6.16
C TRP A 55 21.28 9.40 -4.91
N GLY A 56 21.87 9.50 -3.72
CA GLY A 56 21.14 9.74 -2.47
C GLY A 56 20.24 10.97 -2.56
N ALA A 57 20.78 12.10 -3.02
CA ALA A 57 20.03 13.35 -3.18
C ALA A 57 18.91 13.23 -4.23
N ILE A 58 19.19 12.60 -5.38
CA ILE A 58 18.20 12.39 -6.44
C ILE A 58 17.06 11.49 -5.95
N ILE A 59 17.37 10.35 -5.33
CA ILE A 59 16.35 9.42 -4.83
C ILE A 59 15.54 10.09 -3.70
N ARG A 60 16.18 10.81 -2.77
CA ARG A 60 15.47 11.54 -1.71
C ARG A 60 14.49 12.56 -2.26
N GLN A 61 14.87 13.30 -3.30
CA GLN A 61 13.99 14.25 -3.98
C GLN A 61 12.79 13.55 -4.61
N GLN A 62 13.00 12.42 -5.30
CA GLN A 62 11.90 11.65 -5.91
C GLN A 62 10.95 11.07 -4.86
N LEU A 63 11.47 10.55 -3.74
CA LEU A 63 10.66 10.10 -2.62
C LEU A 63 9.82 11.24 -2.03
N GLY A 64 10.38 12.45 -1.92
CA GLY A 64 9.64 13.64 -1.48
C GLY A 64 8.42 13.96 -2.35
N HIS A 65 8.47 13.68 -3.65
CA HIS A 65 7.31 13.82 -4.52
C HIS A 65 6.23 12.75 -4.26
N ILE A 66 6.62 11.54 -3.87
CA ILE A 66 5.70 10.46 -3.48
C ILE A 66 5.06 10.77 -2.12
N GLU A 67 5.84 11.20 -1.13
CA GLU A 67 5.38 11.62 0.20
C GLU A 67 4.36 12.76 0.09
N ALA A 68 4.70 13.84 -0.63
CA ALA A 68 3.80 14.98 -0.84
C ALA A 68 2.54 14.61 -1.66
N TRP A 69 2.61 13.58 -2.50
CA TRP A 69 1.43 13.05 -3.18
C TRP A 69 0.55 12.26 -2.21
N ALA A 70 1.14 11.41 -1.38
CA ALA A 70 0.44 10.58 -0.42
C ALA A 70 -0.32 11.43 0.62
N GLU A 71 0.31 12.49 1.12
CA GLU A 71 -0.33 13.48 2.00
C GLU A 71 -1.58 14.09 1.37
N LYS A 72 -1.51 14.50 0.10
CA LYS A 72 -2.69 15.02 -0.63
C LYS A 72 -3.79 13.98 -0.84
N GLN A 73 -3.48 12.69 -0.71
CA GLN A 73 -4.46 11.61 -0.80
C GLN A 73 -4.99 11.14 0.56
N GLY A 74 -4.45 11.63 1.69
CA GLY A 74 -4.76 11.13 3.03
C GLY A 74 -4.07 9.80 3.35
N LEU A 75 -2.88 9.57 2.79
CA LEU A 75 -2.10 8.33 2.91
C LEU A 75 -0.72 8.58 3.58
N GLU A 76 -0.52 9.75 4.19
CA GLU A 76 0.75 10.17 4.80
C GLU A 76 1.28 9.16 5.81
N LEU A 77 0.44 8.66 6.73
CA LEU A 77 0.88 7.71 7.75
C LEU A 77 1.36 6.38 7.15
N ALA A 78 0.71 5.93 6.07
CA ALA A 78 1.13 4.71 5.38
C ALA A 78 2.45 4.95 4.62
N ALA A 79 2.60 6.10 3.97
CA ALA A 79 3.84 6.47 3.29
C ALA A 79 5.02 6.59 4.28
N ASP A 80 4.84 7.34 5.38
CA ASP A 80 5.86 7.53 6.43
C ASP A 80 6.30 6.19 7.03
N CYS A 81 5.34 5.29 7.26
CA CYS A 81 5.64 3.96 7.81
C CYS A 81 6.42 3.09 6.83
N HIS A 82 5.95 2.99 5.59
CA HIS A 82 6.43 1.99 4.64
C HIS A 82 7.55 2.47 3.71
N LEU A 83 7.83 3.77 3.64
CA LEU A 83 9.00 4.35 2.93
C LEU A 83 10.19 4.63 3.86
N SER A 84 10.02 4.40 5.16
CA SER A 84 10.93 4.90 6.20
C SER A 84 12.39 4.53 5.99
N ARG A 85 12.69 3.29 5.59
CA ARG A 85 14.08 2.82 5.50
C ARG A 85 14.81 3.39 4.30
N ILE A 86 14.20 3.43 3.12
CA ILE A 86 14.83 4.09 1.97
C ILE A 86 14.99 5.60 2.20
N VAL A 87 14.05 6.24 2.90
CA VAL A 87 14.17 7.66 3.28
C VAL A 87 15.35 7.87 4.23
N GLN A 88 15.51 7.03 5.25
CA GLN A 88 16.66 7.11 6.16
C GLN A 88 17.98 6.80 5.46
N ALA A 89 18.02 5.77 4.62
CA ALA A 89 19.21 5.42 3.84
C ALA A 89 19.65 6.57 2.93
N THR A 90 18.72 7.16 2.18
CA THR A 90 19.06 8.29 1.30
C THR A 90 19.44 9.54 2.07
N THR A 91 18.89 9.74 3.27
CA THR A 91 19.30 10.83 4.17
C THR A 91 20.73 10.60 4.67
N LEU A 92 21.08 9.37 5.06
CA LEU A 92 22.45 8.98 5.44
C LEU A 92 23.47 9.29 4.32
N LEU A 93 23.11 8.99 3.06
CA LEU A 93 23.98 9.28 1.92
C LEU A 93 24.26 10.78 1.74
N THR A 94 23.33 11.64 2.15
CA THR A 94 23.40 13.09 1.95
C THR A 94 23.81 13.89 3.19
N MET A 95 23.89 13.26 4.36
CA MET A 95 24.29 13.93 5.59
C MET A 95 25.79 13.82 5.84
N ASP A 96 26.28 14.65 6.77
CA ASP A 96 27.66 14.57 7.26
C ASP A 96 27.90 13.25 7.99
N LYS A 97 29.02 12.60 7.66
CA LYS A 97 29.41 11.25 8.12
C LYS A 97 30.92 11.06 8.15
N TYR A 98 31.63 12.07 8.62
CA TYR A 98 33.10 12.15 8.52
C TYR A 98 33.79 12.37 9.86
N SER A 99 33.05 12.79 10.89
CA SER A 99 33.55 13.10 12.22
C SER A 99 32.86 12.23 13.29
N PRO A 100 33.55 11.86 14.39
CA PRO A 100 32.90 11.24 15.54
C PRO A 100 31.73 12.04 16.12
N GLU A 101 31.72 13.37 15.92
CA GLU A 101 30.62 14.25 16.32
C GLU A 101 29.33 14.01 15.52
N ASP A 102 29.42 13.36 14.35
CA ASP A 102 28.27 13.06 13.49
C ASP A 102 27.49 11.83 13.98
N ILE A 103 28.14 10.94 14.77
CA ILE A 103 27.59 9.65 15.22
C ILE A 103 26.21 9.80 15.91
N PRO A 104 26.00 10.73 16.87
CA PRO A 104 24.69 10.91 17.49
C PRO A 104 23.60 11.30 16.49
N ASN A 105 23.94 12.10 15.47
CA ASN A 105 23.01 12.54 14.43
C ASN A 105 22.66 11.41 13.45
N ILE A 106 23.65 10.59 13.07
CA ILE A 106 23.44 9.39 12.26
C ILE A 106 22.50 8.43 12.99
N ASN A 107 22.76 8.15 14.27
CA ASN A 107 21.96 7.21 15.06
C ASN A 107 20.53 7.69 15.30
N SER A 108 20.33 8.99 15.52
CA SER A 108 18.98 9.55 15.70
C SER A 108 18.18 9.60 14.40
N THR A 109 18.86 9.78 13.26
CA THR A 109 18.25 9.83 11.93
C THR A 109 17.93 8.44 11.39
N CYS A 110 18.85 7.48 11.56
CA CYS A 110 18.84 6.17 10.90
C CYS A 110 18.33 5.03 11.80
N PHE A 111 17.48 5.34 12.78
CA PHE A 111 17.02 4.42 13.81
C PHE A 111 16.18 3.22 13.32
N LYS A 112 15.74 3.21 12.05
CA LYS A 112 15.02 2.07 11.43
C LYS A 112 15.96 1.11 10.69
N LEU A 113 17.20 1.52 10.46
CA LEU A 113 18.22 0.72 9.78
C LEU A 113 18.94 -0.16 10.81
N ASN A 114 19.11 -1.43 10.49
CA ASN A 114 19.82 -2.37 11.35
C ASN A 114 21.35 -2.31 11.14
N SER A 115 22.10 -3.03 11.96
CA SER A 115 23.57 -3.04 11.93
C SER A 115 24.14 -3.45 10.56
N LEU A 116 23.60 -4.50 9.94
CA LEU A 116 24.03 -5.00 8.63
C LEU A 116 23.78 -3.96 7.53
N GLN A 117 22.62 -3.32 7.60
CA GLN A 117 22.21 -2.28 6.66
C GLN A 117 23.11 -1.04 6.76
N LEU A 118 23.35 -0.53 7.96
CA LEU A 118 24.24 0.61 8.19
C LEU A 118 25.67 0.31 7.77
N HIS A 119 26.17 -0.88 8.12
CA HIS A 119 27.48 -1.33 7.69
C HIS A 119 27.59 -1.33 6.15
N ALA A 120 26.64 -1.94 5.45
CA ALA A 120 26.67 -2.00 3.99
C ALA A 120 26.59 -0.61 3.33
N LEU A 121 25.74 0.28 3.84
CA LEU A 121 25.59 1.63 3.32
C LEU A 121 26.87 2.46 3.47
N LEU A 122 27.49 2.42 4.65
CA LEU A 122 28.70 3.20 4.94
C LEU A 122 29.94 2.61 4.27
N GLN A 123 30.09 1.29 4.28
CA GLN A 123 31.25 0.59 3.71
C GLN A 123 31.28 0.67 2.19
N ASN A 124 30.11 0.57 1.53
CA ASN A 124 30.00 0.59 0.07
C ASN A 124 29.71 1.99 -0.48
N TYR A 125 29.86 3.04 0.34
CA TYR A 125 29.65 4.41 -0.08
C TYR A 125 30.70 4.86 -1.09
N HIS A 126 30.26 5.39 -2.22
CA HIS A 126 31.10 5.90 -3.29
C HIS A 126 31.35 7.39 -3.07
N CYS A 127 32.50 7.69 -2.46
CA CYS A 127 32.96 9.06 -2.26
C CYS A 127 33.22 9.77 -3.60
N ALA A 128 32.72 11.00 -3.73
CA ALA A 128 33.13 11.88 -4.82
C ALA A 128 34.62 12.28 -4.69
N PRO A 129 35.29 12.72 -5.79
CA PRO A 129 36.71 13.07 -5.75
C PRO A 129 37.08 14.19 -4.76
N ASP A 130 36.14 15.05 -4.41
CA ASP A 130 36.25 16.17 -3.48
C ASP A 130 35.67 15.88 -2.09
N GLU A 131 35.22 14.66 -1.85
CA GLU A 131 34.57 14.23 -0.62
C GLU A 131 35.55 13.44 0.26
N PRO A 132 35.60 13.70 1.59
CA PRO A 132 36.40 12.90 2.50
C PRO A 132 35.91 11.44 2.56
N PHE A 133 36.84 10.52 2.79
CA PHE A 133 36.49 9.13 3.06
C PHE A 133 35.86 8.98 4.44
N ILE A 134 34.89 8.06 4.55
CA ILE A 134 34.26 7.72 5.84
C ILE A 134 35.29 6.98 6.71
N PRO A 135 35.60 7.45 7.93
CA PRO A 135 36.54 6.78 8.82
C PRO A 135 36.03 5.38 9.23
N PRO A 136 36.85 4.31 9.17
CA PRO A 136 36.43 2.98 9.60
C PRO A 136 35.94 2.93 11.05
N GLU A 137 36.58 3.68 11.95
CA GLU A 137 36.17 3.79 13.36
C GLU A 137 34.76 4.40 13.52
N LEU A 138 34.36 5.30 12.61
CA LEU A 138 33.00 5.84 12.61
C LEU A 138 31.99 4.75 12.25
N ILE A 139 32.31 3.95 11.22
CA ILE A 139 31.46 2.83 10.79
C ILE A 139 31.29 1.82 11.95
N GLU A 140 32.39 1.41 12.57
CA GLU A 140 32.37 0.48 13.71
C GLU A 140 31.49 0.98 14.86
N ASN A 141 31.60 2.27 15.22
CA ASN A 141 30.79 2.85 16.29
C ASN A 141 29.30 2.94 15.94
N VAL A 142 28.95 3.37 14.72
CA VAL A 142 27.56 3.43 14.26
C VAL A 142 26.93 2.03 14.24
N VAL A 143 27.67 1.03 13.74
CA VAL A 143 27.22 -0.36 13.69
C VAL A 143 27.03 -0.92 15.10
N ALA A 144 27.98 -0.71 16.01
CA ALA A 144 27.86 -1.16 17.39
C ALA A 144 26.65 -0.55 18.12
N VAL A 145 26.30 0.71 17.84
CA VAL A 145 25.08 1.32 18.41
C VAL A 145 23.83 0.66 17.83
N ALA A 146 23.80 0.40 16.52
CA ALA A 146 22.67 -0.26 15.86
C ALA A 146 22.46 -1.71 16.36
N GLU A 147 23.54 -2.44 16.63
CA GLU A 147 23.50 -3.80 17.22
C GLU A 147 22.81 -3.83 18.59
N ASN A 148 22.97 -2.78 19.39
CA ASN A 148 22.36 -2.62 20.72
C ASN A 148 20.99 -1.90 20.68
N THR A 149 20.48 -1.54 19.50
CA THR A 149 19.23 -0.78 19.37
C THR A 149 18.31 -1.40 18.31
N ALA A 150 18.52 -1.08 17.04
CA ALA A 150 17.69 -1.55 15.93
C ALA A 150 17.67 -3.09 15.83
N ASP A 151 18.80 -3.75 16.06
CA ASP A 151 18.91 -5.21 16.03
C ASP A 151 18.21 -5.86 17.23
N GLU A 152 18.41 -5.33 18.44
CA GLU A 152 17.70 -5.82 19.64
C GLU A 152 16.20 -5.66 19.48
N LEU A 153 15.74 -4.53 18.93
CA LEU A 153 14.33 -4.29 18.64
C LEU A 153 13.79 -5.28 17.59
N ALA A 154 14.55 -5.56 16.54
CA ALA A 154 14.17 -6.57 15.55
C ALA A 154 14.02 -7.95 16.21
N ARG A 155 14.99 -8.36 17.03
CA ARG A 155 14.95 -9.64 17.76
C ARG A 155 13.81 -9.70 18.77
N SER A 156 13.49 -8.60 19.48
CA SER A 156 12.36 -8.55 20.42
C SER A 156 11.01 -8.69 19.71
N ASP A 157 10.93 -8.22 18.47
CA ASP A 157 9.76 -8.40 17.61
C ASP A 157 9.71 -9.79 16.95
N GLY A 158 10.66 -10.69 17.26
CA GLY A 158 10.75 -12.02 16.65
C GLY A 158 11.22 -12.01 15.19
N ARG A 159 11.86 -10.92 14.75
CA ARG A 159 12.40 -10.76 13.39
C ARG A 159 13.90 -11.02 13.38
N GLU A 160 14.38 -11.64 12.30
CA GLU A 160 15.81 -11.79 12.07
C GLU A 160 16.43 -10.47 11.60
N VAL A 161 17.70 -10.25 11.94
CA VAL A 161 18.49 -9.14 11.43
C VAL A 161 19.03 -9.55 10.06
N GLN A 162 18.57 -8.86 9.01
CA GLN A 162 18.91 -9.18 7.62
C GLN A 162 19.34 -7.92 6.88
N LEU A 163 20.21 -8.08 5.88
CA LEU A 163 20.67 -6.97 5.05
C LEU A 163 19.53 -6.42 4.19
N GLU A 164 18.82 -7.30 3.51
CA GLU A 164 17.75 -6.97 2.58
C GLU A 164 16.41 -6.78 3.31
N GLU A 165 15.58 -5.88 2.78
CA GLU A 165 14.18 -5.78 3.13
C GLU A 165 13.38 -6.93 2.53
N ASP A 166 12.46 -7.48 3.32
CA ASP A 166 11.56 -8.56 2.90
C ASP A 166 10.66 -8.08 1.75
N PRO A 167 10.56 -8.81 0.61
CA PRO A 167 9.62 -8.48 -0.45
C PRO A 167 8.16 -8.50 0.00
N ASP A 168 7.82 -9.33 0.99
CA ASP A 168 6.46 -9.51 1.46
C ASP A 168 6.17 -8.64 2.69
N LEU A 169 5.27 -7.68 2.54
CA LEU A 169 4.74 -6.92 3.67
C LEU A 169 3.70 -7.78 4.42
N GLN A 170 4.12 -8.36 5.54
CA GLN A 170 3.32 -9.20 6.43
C GLN A 170 2.28 -8.38 7.23
N LEU A 171 1.36 -7.69 6.54
CA LEU A 171 0.22 -7.05 7.17
C LEU A 171 -0.98 -8.00 7.18
N PRO A 172 -1.70 -8.14 8.31
CA PRO A 172 -2.96 -8.85 8.32
C PRO A 172 -3.95 -8.14 7.38
N PHE A 173 -4.67 -8.92 6.57
CA PHE A 173 -5.72 -8.37 5.74
C PHE A 173 -6.90 -7.95 6.61
N LEU A 174 -7.13 -6.65 6.70
CA LEU A 174 -8.21 -6.06 7.50
C LEU A 174 -9.45 -5.91 6.64
N LEU A 175 -10.51 -6.62 7.00
CA LEU A 175 -11.83 -6.44 6.39
C LEU A 175 -12.45 -5.14 6.93
N PRO A 176 -13.10 -4.34 6.07
CA PRO A 176 -13.78 -3.15 6.55
C PRO A 176 -14.94 -3.46 7.48
N GLU A 177 -14.95 -2.86 8.67
CA GLU A 177 -16.06 -2.99 9.63
C GLU A 177 -17.30 -2.20 9.18
N ASP A 178 -17.09 -1.08 8.48
CA ASP A 178 -18.17 -0.22 7.93
C ASP A 178 -18.86 -0.84 6.71
N GLY A 179 -18.51 -2.08 6.33
CA GLY A 179 -19.06 -2.78 5.18
C GLY A 179 -18.61 -2.25 3.82
N TYR A 180 -19.40 -2.56 2.81
CA TYR A 180 -19.11 -2.30 1.40
C TYR A 180 -20.16 -1.41 0.76
N SER A 181 -19.80 -0.81 -0.38
CA SER A 181 -20.72 0.05 -1.14
C SER A 181 -22.05 -0.65 -1.48
N CYS A 182 -22.06 -1.97 -1.73
CA CYS A 182 -23.28 -2.72 -2.03
C CYS A 182 -24.28 -2.77 -0.85
N ASP A 183 -23.81 -2.57 0.39
CA ASP A 183 -24.65 -2.62 1.59
C ASP A 183 -25.47 -1.34 1.74
N VAL A 184 -24.92 -0.21 1.28
CA VAL A 184 -25.52 1.12 1.40
C VAL A 184 -26.29 1.52 0.15
N VAL A 185 -25.88 1.06 -1.04
CA VAL A 185 -26.58 1.42 -2.27
C VAL A 185 -28.00 0.83 -2.25
N ARG A 186 -28.97 1.67 -2.57
CA ARG A 186 -30.40 1.33 -2.64
C ARG A 186 -30.95 1.73 -4.00
N ASN A 187 -31.92 0.96 -4.47
CA ASN A 187 -32.65 1.16 -5.71
C ASN A 187 -31.75 1.13 -6.95
N ILE A 188 -32.35 1.36 -8.12
CA ILE A 188 -31.67 1.40 -9.40
C ILE A 188 -30.88 2.72 -9.52
N PRO A 189 -29.61 2.73 -9.98
CA PRO A 189 -28.85 3.96 -10.12
C PRO A 189 -29.46 4.81 -11.23
N ASN A 190 -29.52 6.12 -11.02
CA ASN A 190 -29.96 7.06 -12.04
C ASN A 190 -29.08 6.92 -13.30
N GLY A 191 -29.70 6.91 -14.49
CA GLY A 191 -28.97 6.73 -15.75
C GLY A 191 -28.80 5.28 -16.20
N LEU A 192 -29.09 4.28 -15.34
CA LEU A 192 -28.91 2.88 -15.73
C LEU A 192 -29.89 2.48 -16.84
N GLN A 193 -31.12 2.99 -16.81
CA GLN A 193 -32.11 2.68 -17.84
C GLN A 193 -31.67 3.25 -19.19
N GLU A 194 -31.29 4.52 -19.23
CA GLU A 194 -30.79 5.21 -20.42
C GLU A 194 -29.52 4.55 -20.97
N PHE A 195 -28.64 4.06 -20.10
CA PHE A 195 -27.46 3.30 -20.49
C PHE A 195 -27.81 1.96 -21.14
N LEU A 196 -28.82 1.26 -20.61
CA LEU A 196 -29.25 -0.05 -21.12
C LEU A 196 -30.15 0.06 -22.36
N ASP A 197 -30.80 1.20 -22.60
CA ASP A 197 -31.74 1.38 -23.71
C ASP A 197 -31.19 0.96 -25.09
N PRO A 198 -29.97 1.33 -25.50
CA PRO A 198 -29.40 0.88 -26.78
C PRO A 198 -29.20 -0.65 -26.85
N LEU A 199 -28.91 -1.29 -25.72
CA LEU A 199 -28.74 -2.74 -25.61
C LEU A 199 -30.10 -3.45 -25.67
N CYS A 200 -31.11 -2.89 -25.00
CA CYS A 200 -32.49 -3.35 -25.06
C CYS A 200 -33.06 -3.25 -26.48
N GLN A 201 -32.84 -2.15 -27.18
CA GLN A 201 -33.28 -1.94 -28.57
C GLN A 201 -32.64 -2.96 -29.54
N ARG A 202 -31.40 -3.37 -29.27
CA ARG A 202 -30.68 -4.40 -30.03
C ARG A 202 -30.97 -5.83 -29.57
N ALA A 203 -31.89 -6.00 -28.62
CA ALA A 203 -32.25 -7.29 -28.02
C ALA A 203 -31.08 -8.04 -27.36
N PHE A 204 -30.03 -7.34 -26.92
CA PHE A 204 -28.93 -7.95 -26.16
C PHE A 204 -29.27 -8.17 -24.68
N CYS A 205 -30.20 -7.37 -24.12
CA CYS A 205 -30.70 -7.56 -22.77
C CYS A 205 -32.16 -7.13 -22.65
N ARG A 206 -32.83 -7.51 -21.54
CA ARG A 206 -34.17 -7.06 -21.17
C ARG A 206 -34.17 -6.61 -19.71
N LEU A 207 -34.66 -5.40 -19.45
CA LEU A 207 -34.88 -4.91 -18.09
C LEU A 207 -36.27 -5.34 -17.61
N THR A 208 -36.35 -6.02 -16.45
CA THR A 208 -37.62 -6.42 -15.84
C THR A 208 -37.74 -5.77 -14.45
N PRO A 209 -38.61 -4.77 -14.26
CA PRO A 209 -38.76 -4.12 -12.95
C PRO A 209 -39.45 -5.05 -11.96
N HIS A 210 -38.92 -5.14 -10.74
CA HIS A 210 -39.53 -5.90 -9.65
C HIS A 210 -40.13 -4.95 -8.60
N PRO A 211 -41.44 -4.63 -8.68
CA PRO A 211 -42.06 -3.55 -7.89
C PRO A 211 -42.12 -3.81 -6.39
N ARG A 212 -41.97 -5.08 -5.96
CA ARG A 212 -41.93 -5.47 -4.54
C ARG A 212 -40.52 -5.76 -4.03
N SER A 213 -39.49 -5.35 -4.76
CA SER A 213 -38.12 -5.52 -4.29
C SER A 213 -37.88 -4.56 -3.11
N PRO A 214 -37.20 -4.99 -2.03
CA PRO A 214 -36.78 -4.11 -0.93
C PRO A 214 -35.76 -3.05 -1.36
N GLY A 215 -35.30 -3.08 -2.62
CA GLY A 215 -34.36 -2.10 -3.18
C GLY A 215 -32.91 -2.35 -2.77
N THR A 216 -32.62 -3.44 -2.06
CA THR A 216 -31.28 -3.89 -1.67
C THR A 216 -30.59 -4.62 -2.81
N TRP A 217 -29.31 -4.32 -3.04
CA TRP A 217 -28.52 -4.96 -4.10
C TRP A 217 -28.03 -6.36 -3.72
N THR A 218 -27.93 -6.62 -2.42
CA THR A 218 -27.43 -7.87 -1.84
C THR A 218 -28.51 -8.94 -1.69
N ILE A 219 -29.72 -8.72 -2.22
CA ILE A 219 -30.87 -9.63 -2.00
C ILE A 219 -30.57 -11.07 -2.46
N TYR A 220 -29.72 -11.29 -3.46
CA TYR A 220 -29.38 -12.65 -3.91
C TYR A 220 -27.98 -13.10 -3.49
N PHE A 221 -27.30 -12.37 -2.61
CA PHE A 221 -25.98 -12.78 -2.13
C PHE A 221 -26.16 -13.85 -1.06
N GLU A 222 -25.54 -15.02 -1.26
CA GLU A 222 -25.57 -16.11 -0.28
C GLU A 222 -24.94 -15.64 1.04
N GLY A 223 -25.68 -15.79 2.15
CA GLY A 223 -25.21 -15.39 3.49
C GLY A 223 -25.58 -13.97 3.94
N ALA A 224 -26.25 -13.16 3.12
CA ALA A 224 -26.95 -11.97 3.64
C ALA A 224 -28.12 -12.46 4.50
N ASP A 225 -28.09 -12.19 5.81
CA ASP A 225 -29.10 -12.62 6.79
C ASP A 225 -30.52 -12.35 6.29
N TYR A 226 -31.11 -13.36 5.66
CA TYR A 226 -32.45 -13.32 5.10
C TYR A 226 -33.53 -13.37 6.20
N GLU A 227 -33.14 -13.60 7.45
CA GLU A 227 -34.06 -13.86 8.56
C GLU A 227 -34.60 -12.61 9.25
N SER A 228 -33.90 -11.47 9.20
CA SER A 228 -34.28 -10.30 10.02
C SER A 228 -35.28 -9.35 9.35
N HIS A 229 -35.42 -9.35 8.02
CA HIS A 229 -36.31 -8.41 7.32
C HIS A 229 -37.62 -9.00 6.77
N LEU A 230 -37.76 -10.32 6.68
CA LEU A 230 -38.99 -10.95 6.16
C LEU A 230 -40.03 -11.32 7.23
N LEU A 231 -39.67 -11.25 8.52
CA LEU A 231 -40.58 -11.59 9.62
C LEU A 231 -41.53 -10.45 10.01
N GLN A 232 -41.33 -9.23 9.50
CA GLN A 232 -42.17 -8.09 9.86
C GLN A 232 -43.30 -7.78 8.88
N ASP A 233 -43.23 -8.30 7.63
CA ASP A 233 -44.21 -7.95 6.57
C ASP A 233 -45.03 -9.15 6.03
N ASN A 234 -44.76 -10.39 6.49
CA ASN A 234 -45.45 -11.59 5.99
C ASN A 234 -46.47 -12.17 6.99
N ALA A 235 -47.31 -11.32 7.59
CA ALA A 235 -48.55 -11.79 8.22
C ALA A 235 -49.71 -11.94 7.21
N ASP A 236 -49.61 -11.35 6.01
CA ASP A 236 -50.64 -11.44 4.99
C ASP A 236 -50.05 -11.75 3.61
N LEU A 237 -50.56 -12.83 2.98
CA LEU A 237 -50.34 -13.29 1.60
C LEU A 237 -49.29 -14.39 1.41
N ALA A 238 -49.68 -15.61 1.76
CA ALA A 238 -49.10 -16.83 1.23
C ALA A 238 -49.31 -16.95 -0.30
N GLN A 239 -48.22 -16.96 -1.09
CA GLN A 239 -48.15 -17.61 -2.40
C GLN A 239 -46.73 -18.18 -2.64
N PRO A 240 -46.58 -19.48 -3.00
CA PRO A 240 -45.29 -20.07 -3.29
C PRO A 240 -45.03 -20.06 -4.81
N LEU A 241 -44.15 -19.18 -5.29
CA LEU A 241 -43.53 -19.32 -6.61
C LEU A 241 -42.13 -18.70 -6.60
N ARG A 242 -41.19 -19.40 -5.95
CA ARG A 242 -39.76 -19.18 -6.21
C ARG A 242 -39.35 -20.16 -7.31
N LYS A 243 -39.33 -19.69 -8.57
CA LYS A 243 -38.52 -20.35 -9.60
C LYS A 243 -37.10 -19.86 -9.42
N GLU A 244 -36.16 -20.80 -9.23
CA GLU A 244 -34.74 -20.50 -9.23
C GLU A 244 -34.36 -19.77 -10.54
N PRO A 245 -33.53 -18.71 -10.48
CA PRO A 245 -33.10 -18.01 -11.67
C PRO A 245 -32.23 -18.93 -12.53
N GLU A 246 -32.52 -18.96 -13.83
CA GLU A 246 -31.77 -19.75 -14.79
C GLU A 246 -30.37 -19.14 -15.00
N ILE A 247 -29.33 -19.89 -14.62
CA ILE A 247 -27.93 -19.46 -14.76
C ILE A 247 -27.49 -19.77 -16.20
N ILE A 248 -27.19 -18.74 -16.97
CA ILE A 248 -26.64 -18.88 -18.32
C ILE A 248 -25.17 -18.49 -18.30
N THR A 249 -24.29 -19.47 -18.50
CA THR A 249 -22.85 -19.26 -18.65
C THR A 249 -22.54 -18.82 -20.08
N VAL A 250 -22.05 -17.59 -20.26
CA VAL A 250 -21.62 -17.07 -21.57
C VAL A 250 -20.10 -17.16 -21.67
N THR A 251 -19.60 -18.10 -22.47
CA THR A 251 -18.19 -18.15 -22.88
C THR A 251 -17.96 -17.25 -24.10
N LEU A 252 -17.13 -16.23 -23.94
CA LEU A 252 -16.64 -15.41 -25.05
C LEU A 252 -15.49 -16.17 -25.75
N LYS A 253 -15.57 -16.29 -27.09
CA LYS A 253 -14.48 -16.78 -27.95
C LYS A 253 -13.55 -15.66 -28.34
#